data_AF-A0A7X7J0Q6-F1
#
_entry.id   AF-A0A7X7J0Q6-F1
#
_cell.length_a   1.000
_cell.length_b   1.000
_cell.length_c   1.000
_cell.angle_alpha   90.00
_cell.angle_beta   90.00
_cell.angle_gamma   90.00
#
_symmetry.space_group_name_H-M   'P 1'
#
loop_
_entity.id
_entity.type
_entity.pdbx_description
1 polymer ?
#
loop_
_entity_poly.entity_id
_entity_poly.type
_entity_poly.pdbx_seq_one_letter_code
_entity_poly.pdbx_strand_id
1 'polypeptide(L)'
;MKPAASQVTAAARRDMRDRWVRACICLDDLGRPAWKRTAEAMQAFGGLKLTPLSPRDRDRIETMLLQINDVTAGYPIETWEDYQKIAAADLSRIGQLSRTLF
;
A
#
# COMPACT_ATOMS: atom_id res chain seq x y z
N MET A 1 2.60 -21.46 -30.59
CA MET A 1 3.48 -20.50 -29.88
C MET A 1 2.86 -20.16 -28.53
N LYS A 2 3.45 -20.56 -27.40
CA LYS A 2 3.05 -20.08 -26.07
C LYS A 2 3.62 -18.66 -25.88
N PRO A 3 2.85 -17.67 -25.39
CA PRO A 3 3.39 -16.32 -25.23
C PRO A 3 4.31 -16.25 -24.01
N ALA A 4 5.28 -15.34 -24.11
CA ALA A 4 6.36 -15.03 -23.17
C ALA A 4 5.88 -14.43 -21.84
N ALA A 5 5.02 -15.13 -21.09
CA ALA A 5 4.48 -14.66 -19.80
C ALA A 5 5.52 -14.59 -18.66
N SER A 6 6.75 -15.08 -18.86
CA SER A 6 7.71 -15.27 -17.77
C SER A 6 8.68 -14.11 -17.51
N GLN A 7 8.97 -13.24 -18.49
CA GLN A 7 9.98 -12.19 -18.33
C GLN A 7 9.39 -10.85 -17.85
N VAL A 8 8.17 -10.52 -18.28
CA VAL A 8 7.44 -9.30 -17.86
C VAL A 8 7.16 -9.31 -16.34
N THR A 9 7.02 -10.49 -15.73
CA THR A 9 6.70 -10.62 -14.30
C THR A 9 7.91 -10.48 -13.38
N ALA A 10 9.13 -10.79 -13.83
CA ALA A 10 10.32 -10.71 -12.98
C ALA A 10 10.82 -9.26 -12.82
N ALA A 11 10.82 -8.50 -13.91
CA ALA A 11 11.16 -7.08 -13.89
C ALA A 11 10.13 -6.26 -13.09
N ALA A 12 8.84 -6.50 -13.30
CA ALA A 12 7.77 -5.85 -12.54
C ALA A 12 7.85 -6.18 -11.03
N ARG A 13 8.14 -7.44 -10.68
CA ARG A 13 8.35 -7.83 -9.27
C ARG A 13 9.57 -7.15 -8.64
N ARG A 14 10.65 -6.97 -9.41
CA ARG A 14 11.84 -6.24 -8.94
C ARG A 14 11.55 -4.76 -8.73
N ASP A 15 10.88 -4.11 -9.67
CA ASP A 15 10.49 -2.69 -9.54
C ASP A 15 9.57 -2.47 -8.31
N MET A 16 8.59 -3.35 -8.09
CA MET A 16 7.76 -3.32 -6.89
C MET A 16 8.58 -3.44 -5.60
N ARG A 17 9.55 -4.37 -5.57
CA ARG A 17 10.44 -4.54 -4.41
C ARG A 17 11.32 -3.31 -4.17
N ASP A 18 11.90 -2.73 -5.21
CA ASP A 18 12.77 -1.56 -5.08
C ASP A 18 11.99 -0.33 -4.61
N ARG A 19 10.75 -0.16 -5.09
CA ARG A 19 9.81 0.86 -4.60
C ARG A 19 9.47 0.65 -3.12
N TRP A 20 9.19 -0.59 -2.72
CA TRP A 20 8.91 -0.94 -1.33
C TRP A 20 10.09 -0.60 -0.41
N VAL A 21 11.32 -0.98 -0.80
CA VAL A 21 12.52 -0.68 -0.02
C VAL A 21 12.72 0.83 0.15
N ARG A 22 12.53 1.62 -0.91
CA ARG A 22 12.60 3.09 -0.82
C ARG A 22 11.56 3.65 0.14
N ALA A 23 10.33 3.16 0.11
CA ALA A 23 9.28 3.57 1.03
C ALA A 23 9.65 3.26 2.50
N CYS A 24 10.19 2.07 2.78
CA CYS A 24 10.63 1.71 4.13
C CYS A 24 11.75 2.64 4.64
N ILE A 25 12.77 2.92 3.80
CA ILE A 25 13.86 3.84 4.16
C ILE A 25 13.31 5.24 4.51
N CYS A 26 12.37 5.76 3.71
CA CYS A 26 11.71 7.03 4.01
C CYS A 26 10.95 6.99 5.34
N LEU A 27 10.24 5.89 5.62
CA LEU A 27 9.49 5.74 6.87
C LEU A 27 10.39 5.63 8.11
N ASP A 28 11.60 5.12 7.98
CA ASP A 28 12.54 4.95 9.09
C ASP A 28 13.38 6.21 9.42
N ASP A 29 13.30 7.29 8.61
CA ASP A 29 14.00 8.56 8.88
C ASP A 29 13.36 9.37 10.03
N LEU A 30 13.58 8.94 11.27
CA LEU A 30 13.02 9.56 12.47
C LEU A 30 13.42 11.04 12.66
N GLY A 31 14.39 11.55 11.90
CA GLY A 31 14.75 12.98 11.87
C GLY A 31 13.71 13.86 11.18
N ARG A 32 12.72 13.28 10.48
CA ARG A 32 11.66 13.99 9.76
C ARG A 32 10.27 13.80 10.38
N PRO A 33 9.39 14.81 10.27
CA PRO A 33 7.98 14.67 10.65
C PRO A 33 7.31 13.49 9.94
N ALA A 34 6.44 12.78 10.66
CA ALA A 34 5.81 11.55 10.17
C ALA A 34 4.97 11.76 8.91
N TRP A 35 4.27 12.90 8.79
CA TRP A 35 3.49 13.24 7.60
C TRP A 35 4.36 13.33 6.34
N LYS A 36 5.57 13.91 6.47
CA LYS A 36 6.49 14.10 5.34
C LYS A 36 7.06 12.77 4.87
N ARG A 37 7.48 11.93 5.81
CA ARG A 37 7.93 10.55 5.52
C ARG A 37 6.85 9.73 4.84
N THR A 38 5.61 9.83 5.32
CA THR A 38 4.48 9.10 4.77
C THR A 38 4.14 9.58 3.37
N ALA A 39 4.10 10.89 3.12
CA ALA A 39 3.89 11.45 1.80
C ALA A 39 4.97 11.00 0.79
N GLU A 40 6.25 11.04 1.18
CA GLU A 40 7.38 10.59 0.34
C GLU A 40 7.32 9.07 0.09
N ALA A 41 6.96 8.27 1.10
CA ALA A 41 6.79 6.83 0.95
C ALA A 41 5.64 6.48 -0.01
N MET A 42 4.52 7.21 0.03
CA MET A 42 3.42 7.02 -0.92
C MET A 42 3.82 7.29 -2.38
N GLN A 43 4.71 8.26 -2.62
CA GLN A 43 5.20 8.55 -3.97
C GLN A 43 5.94 7.36 -4.61
N ALA A 44 6.56 6.49 -3.81
CA ALA A 44 7.20 5.28 -4.32
C ALA A 44 6.20 4.33 -5.02
N PHE A 45 4.92 4.40 -4.63
CA PHE A 45 3.83 3.62 -5.22
C PHE A 45 3.04 4.40 -6.28
N GLY A 46 3.43 5.64 -6.58
CA GLY A 46 2.84 6.44 -7.65
C GLY A 46 2.95 5.76 -9.02
N GLY A 47 1.84 5.72 -9.76
CA GLY A 47 1.77 5.15 -11.10
C GLY A 47 1.84 3.62 -11.16
N LEU A 48 1.75 2.92 -10.01
CA LEU A 48 1.65 1.47 -9.98
C LEU A 48 0.34 1.03 -10.65
N LYS A 49 0.42 0.30 -11.78
CA LYS A 49 -0.75 -0.25 -12.44
C LYS A 49 -1.00 -1.67 -11.94
N LEU A 50 -2.23 -1.95 -11.51
CA LEU A 50 -2.68 -3.31 -11.15
C LEU A 50 -3.08 -4.15 -12.37
N THR A 51 -3.05 -3.57 -13.58
CA THR A 51 -3.36 -4.24 -14.85
C THR A 51 -2.51 -5.49 -15.17
N PRO A 52 -1.29 -5.68 -14.66
CA PRO A 52 -0.56 -6.93 -14.87
C PRO A 52 -1.08 -8.10 -14.02
N LEU A 53 -1.92 -7.84 -13.01
CA LEU A 53 -2.44 -8.87 -12.11
C LEU A 53 -3.58 -9.64 -12.75
N SER A 54 -3.80 -10.89 -12.31
CA SER A 54 -4.96 -11.67 -12.73
C SER A 54 -6.26 -11.05 -12.22
N PRO A 55 -7.42 -11.28 -12.87
CA PRO A 55 -8.71 -10.77 -12.38
C PRO A 55 -8.98 -11.14 -10.93
N ARG A 56 -8.70 -12.39 -10.55
CA ARG A 56 -8.85 -12.87 -9.17
C ARG A 56 -8.01 -12.09 -8.16
N ASP A 57 -6.76 -11.76 -8.52
CA ASP A 57 -5.88 -10.99 -7.64
C ASP A 57 -6.35 -9.54 -7.53
N ARG A 58 -6.87 -8.95 -8.62
CA ARG A 58 -7.46 -7.61 -8.60
C ARG A 58 -8.69 -7.54 -7.70
N ASP A 59 -9.66 -8.46 -7.87
CA ASP A 59 -10.87 -8.52 -7.05
C ASP A 59 -10.53 -8.67 -5.57
N ARG A 60 -9.52 -9.49 -5.25
CA ARG A 60 -9.02 -9.65 -3.87
C ARG A 60 -8.45 -8.33 -3.33
N ILE A 61 -7.60 -7.65 -4.10
CA ILE A 61 -7.01 -6.37 -3.71
C ILE A 61 -8.09 -5.32 -3.50
N GLU A 62 -9.03 -5.18 -4.44
CA GLU A 62 -10.15 -4.25 -4.36
C GLU A 62 -11.03 -4.51 -3.13
N THR A 63 -11.35 -5.78 -2.84
CA THR A 63 -12.12 -6.17 -1.65
C THR A 63 -11.40 -5.75 -0.35
N MET A 64 -10.10 -5.98 -0.25
CA MET A 64 -9.33 -5.59 0.93
C MET A 64 -9.22 -4.06 1.06
N LEU A 65 -9.07 -3.34 -0.05
CA LEU A 65 -9.08 -1.87 -0.06
C LEU A 65 -10.43 -1.31 0.37
N LEU A 66 -11.55 -1.89 -0.08
CA LEU A 66 -12.89 -1.53 0.39
C LEU A 66 -13.02 -1.73 1.90
N GLN A 67 -12.56 -2.85 2.43
CA GLN A 67 -12.59 -3.11 3.88
C GLN A 67 -11.72 -2.14 4.69
N ILE A 68 -10.57 -1.71 4.15
CA ILE A 68 -9.76 -0.67 4.77
C ILE A 68 -10.51 0.67 4.75
N ASN A 69 -11.11 1.02 3.61
CA ASN A 69 -11.90 2.24 3.46
C ASN A 69 -13.06 2.28 4.47
N ASP A 70 -13.78 1.16 4.67
CA ASP A 70 -14.87 1.06 5.65
C ASP A 70 -14.40 1.35 7.08
N VAL A 71 -13.21 0.85 7.46
CA VAL A 71 -12.61 1.15 8.77
C VAL A 71 -12.27 2.64 8.86
N THR A 72 -11.64 3.21 7.84
CA THR A 72 -11.25 4.63 7.85
C THR A 72 -12.43 5.59 7.74
N ALA A 73 -13.55 5.18 7.14
CA ALA A 73 -14.76 5.99 7.00
C ALA A 73 -15.44 6.28 8.34
N GLY A 74 -15.15 5.51 9.38
CA GLY A 74 -15.57 5.78 10.75
C GLY A 74 -14.87 6.99 11.39
N TYR A 75 -13.87 7.57 10.73
CA TYR A 75 -13.06 8.67 11.24
C TYR A 75 -13.21 9.91 10.33
N PRO A 76 -13.52 11.10 10.88
CA PRO A 76 -13.47 12.35 10.14
C PRO A 76 -11.99 12.73 9.93
N ILE A 77 -11.41 12.29 8.82
CA ILE A 77 -10.01 12.50 8.49
C ILE A 77 -9.88 13.70 7.55
N GLU A 78 -9.36 14.82 8.06
CA GLU A 78 -9.09 16.02 7.28
C GLU A 78 -7.60 16.42 7.32
N THR A 79 -6.93 16.07 8.41
CA THR A 79 -5.54 16.41 8.70
C THR A 79 -4.69 15.19 9.03
N TRP A 80 -3.37 15.37 9.09
CA TRP A 80 -2.46 14.29 9.50
C TRP A 80 -2.72 13.85 10.95
N GLU A 81 -3.04 14.80 11.82
CA GLU A 81 -3.32 14.57 13.23
C GLU A 81 -4.58 13.69 13.42
N ASP A 82 -5.51 13.69 12.48
CA ASP A 82 -6.70 12.83 12.56
C ASP A 82 -6.36 11.36 12.39
N TYR A 83 -5.36 11.02 11.56
CA TYR A 83 -4.88 9.65 11.44
C TYR A 83 -4.29 9.11 12.74
N GLN A 84 -3.76 10.00 13.60
CA GLN A 84 -3.21 9.61 14.91
C GLN A 84 -4.31 9.26 15.93
N LYS A 85 -5.56 9.63 15.64
CA LYS A 85 -6.72 9.35 16.49
C LYS A 85 -7.39 8.01 16.17
N ILE A 86 -6.95 7.32 15.11
CA ILE A 86 -7.47 5.99 14.76
C ILE A 86 -7.18 5.03 15.92
N ALA A 87 -8.20 4.31 16.38
CA ALA A 87 -8.08 3.40 17.49
C ALA A 87 -7.05 2.29 17.18
N ALA A 88 -6.28 1.87 18.19
CA ALA A 88 -5.26 0.84 18.03
C ALA A 88 -5.83 -0.49 17.47
N ALA A 89 -7.09 -0.82 17.81
CA ALA A 89 -7.78 -2.00 17.27
C ALA A 89 -8.02 -1.90 15.76
N ASP A 90 -8.41 -0.71 15.28
CA ASP A 90 -8.65 -0.46 13.86
C ASP A 90 -7.34 -0.36 13.07
N LEU A 91 -6.29 0.24 13.65
CA LEU A 91 -4.94 0.18 13.08
C LEU A 91 -4.45 -1.28 12.94
N SER A 92 -4.70 -2.12 13.96
CA SER A 92 -4.37 -3.54 13.91
C SER A 92 -5.17 -4.27 12.81
N ARG A 93 -6.46 -3.96 12.66
CA ARG A 93 -7.32 -4.51 11.60
C ARG A 93 -6.83 -4.11 10.21
N ILE A 94 -6.53 -2.83 9.99
CA ILE A 94 -5.94 -2.32 8.75
C ILE A 94 -4.63 -3.08 8.47
N GLY A 95 -3.75 -3.22 9.46
CA GLY A 95 -2.49 -3.97 9.31
C GLY A 95 -2.68 -5.46 8.97
N GLN A 96 -3.74 -6.11 9.44
CA GLN A 96 -4.09 -7.49 9.06
C GLN A 96 -4.57 -7.57 7.61
N LEU A 97 -5.44 -6.65 7.19
CA LEU A 97 -5.91 -6.56 5.80
C LEU A 97 -4.75 -6.30 4.84
N SER A 98 -3.85 -5.38 5.20
CA SER A 98 -2.66 -5.08 4.38
C SER A 98 -1.70 -6.26 4.26
N ARG A 99 -1.54 -7.09 5.31
CA ARG A 99 -0.74 -8.32 5.24
C ARG A 99 -1.38 -9.42 4.39
N THR A 100 -2.67 -9.33 4.12
CA THR A 100 -3.39 -10.29 3.27
C THR A 100 -3.26 -9.93 1.77
N LEU A 101 -2.76 -8.74 1.45
CA LEU A 101 -2.53 -8.26 0.08
C LEU A 101 -1.23 -8.78 -0.56
N PHE A 102 -0.24 -9.20 0.24
CA PHE A 102 1.10 -9.60 -0.20
C PHE A 102 1.56 -10.88 0.49
#